data_AF-A8G0H7-F1
#
_entry.id   AF-A8G0H7-F1
#
_cell.length_a   1.000
_cell.length_b   1.000
_cell.length_c   1.000
_cell.angle_alpha   90.00
_cell.angle_beta   90.00
_cell.angle_gamma   90.00
#
_symmetry.space_group_name_H-M   'P 1'
#
loop_
_entity.id
_entity.type
_entity.pdbx_description
1 polymer ?
#
loop_
_entity_poly.entity_id
_entity_poly.type
_entity_poly.pdbx_seq_one_letter_code
_entity_poly.pdbx_strand_id
1 'polypeptide(L)'
;MLPSGWIFYQSKHCGLSQHISCEMSPWDLKFDSRFEYSNIYVSAPALRQSACIIVASEKSAAFHFGLTNDKQIQGQRVYSAQVSQGYLILIFNQIHCPKIDEVKHYFHDMVLPFILQQGQTEELNDRTKTIVKLTALGFTTKEIANALFLSSRGVDYHLDIAKKTLGASNRSALVFLAMQQGWLA
;
A
#
# COMPACT_ATOMS: atom_id res chain seq x y z
N MET A 1 11.95 7.81 20.62
CA MET A 1 12.73 8.44 19.52
C MET A 1 12.04 8.12 18.20
N LEU A 2 12.00 9.00 17.21
CA LEU A 2 11.28 8.69 15.96
C LEU A 2 12.14 7.82 15.01
N PRO A 3 11.55 6.83 14.34
CA PRO A 3 12.19 6.09 13.27
C PRO A 3 12.69 7.02 12.16
N SER A 4 13.86 6.74 11.60
CA SER A 4 14.37 7.42 10.40
C SER A 4 13.69 6.92 9.11
N GLY A 5 13.02 5.77 9.18
CA GLY A 5 12.18 5.26 8.11
C GLY A 5 11.35 4.06 8.53
N TRP A 6 10.38 3.69 7.69
CA TRP A 6 9.56 2.52 7.90
C TRP A 6 9.19 1.81 6.59
N ILE A 7 8.96 0.51 6.70
CA ILE A 7 8.45 -0.37 5.63
C ILE A 7 7.26 -1.13 6.19
N PHE A 8 6.14 -1.17 5.46
CA PHE A 8 4.95 -1.92 5.86
C PHE A 8 4.54 -2.91 4.76
N TYR A 9 4.45 -4.19 5.12
CA TYR A 9 3.93 -5.25 4.26
C TYR A 9 2.51 -5.59 4.67
N GLN A 10 1.56 -5.39 3.77
CA GLN A 10 0.16 -5.75 4.00
C GLN A 10 -0.07 -7.22 3.63
N SER A 11 -0.71 -8.01 4.49
CA SER A 11 -1.03 -9.43 4.24
C SER A 11 -2.20 -9.59 3.25
N LYS A 12 -2.15 -10.63 2.39
CA LYS A 12 -3.27 -11.05 1.53
C LYS A 12 -4.37 -11.75 2.31
N HIS A 13 -4.01 -12.54 3.32
CA HIS A 13 -4.97 -13.32 4.10
C HIS A 13 -5.59 -12.46 5.18
N CYS A 14 -6.67 -11.76 4.82
CA CYS A 14 -7.50 -11.04 5.78
C CYS A 14 -8.73 -11.91 6.08
N GLY A 15 -8.66 -12.68 7.17
CA GLY A 15 -9.78 -13.49 7.60
C GLY A 15 -9.54 -14.11 8.97
N LEU A 16 -10.48 -13.87 9.89
CA LEU A 16 -10.67 -14.56 11.18
C LEU A 16 -10.07 -13.95 12.45
N SER A 17 -9.94 -12.63 12.57
CA SER A 17 -9.80 -12.03 13.90
C SER A 17 -10.82 -10.92 14.13
N GLN A 18 -11.85 -11.19 14.94
CA GLN A 18 -12.74 -10.18 15.55
C GLN A 18 -11.99 -9.29 16.58
N HIS A 19 -10.67 -9.19 16.48
CA HIS A 19 -9.83 -8.50 17.42
C HIS A 19 -9.57 -7.08 16.93
N ILE A 20 -10.10 -6.10 17.68
CA ILE A 20 -9.83 -4.67 17.54
C ILE A 20 -8.41 -4.32 18.09
N SER A 21 -7.62 -5.32 18.48
CA SER A 21 -6.36 -5.13 19.20
C SER A 21 -5.13 -5.42 18.32
N CYS A 22 -4.28 -4.40 18.19
CA CYS A 22 -2.91 -4.55 17.71
C CYS A 22 -2.11 -5.41 18.72
N GLU A 23 -1.83 -6.65 18.35
CA GLU A 23 -0.93 -7.54 19.08
C GLU A 23 0.47 -7.52 18.43
N MET A 24 1.52 -7.41 19.24
CA MET A 24 2.88 -7.17 18.75
C MET A 24 3.84 -8.21 19.31
N SER A 25 4.56 -8.92 18.44
CA SER A 25 5.58 -9.91 18.82
C SER A 25 6.96 -9.49 18.28
N PRO A 26 8.05 -9.62 19.07
CA PRO A 26 9.40 -9.35 18.60
C PRO A 26 9.76 -10.23 17.40
N TRP A 27 10.51 -9.67 16.45
CA TRP A 27 10.87 -10.35 15.21
C TRP A 27 11.90 -11.46 15.41
N ASP A 28 11.62 -12.65 14.88
CA ASP A 28 12.55 -13.77 14.76
C ASP A 28 12.91 -14.07 13.30
N LEU A 29 13.02 -13.07 12.41
CA LEU A 29 13.43 -13.19 10.98
C LEU A 29 12.63 -14.18 10.11
N LYS A 30 11.72 -14.95 10.70
CA LYS A 30 10.87 -15.92 10.05
C LYS A 30 9.61 -15.22 9.61
N PHE A 31 9.59 -14.80 8.35
CA PHE A 31 8.31 -14.77 7.67
C PHE A 31 7.73 -16.17 7.77
N ASP A 32 6.55 -16.28 8.37
CA ASP A 32 5.79 -17.54 8.34
C ASP A 32 5.74 -17.95 6.86
N SER A 33 5.95 -19.23 6.55
CA SER A 33 5.87 -19.74 5.17
C SER A 33 4.51 -19.45 4.52
N ARG A 34 3.52 -19.07 5.33
CA ARG A 34 2.18 -18.64 4.95
C ARG A 34 2.02 -17.12 4.78
N PHE A 35 3.08 -16.33 4.94
CA PHE A 35 3.01 -14.88 4.76
C PHE A 35 3.02 -14.51 3.28
N GLU A 36 1.82 -14.35 2.74
CA GLU A 36 1.61 -13.72 1.44
C GLU A 36 1.30 -12.25 1.63
N TYR A 37 2.04 -11.36 0.95
CA TYR A 37 1.78 -9.92 0.99
C TYR A 37 1.03 -9.45 -0.26
N SER A 38 0.10 -8.51 -0.09
CA SER A 38 -0.60 -7.82 -1.19
C SER A 38 0.13 -6.57 -1.62
N ASN A 39 0.57 -5.76 -0.66
CA ASN A 39 1.15 -4.44 -0.90
C ASN A 39 2.39 -4.21 -0.02
N ILE A 40 3.30 -3.37 -0.54
CA ILE A 40 4.50 -2.91 0.16
C ILE A 40 4.48 -1.39 0.18
N TYR A 41 4.41 -0.81 1.37
CA TYR A 41 4.46 0.63 1.58
C TYR A 41 5.79 1.01 2.23
N VAL A 42 6.34 2.15 1.85
CA VAL A 42 7.60 2.65 2.42
C VAL A 42 7.49 4.13 2.72
N SER A 43 8.16 4.56 3.79
CA SER A 43 8.19 5.96 4.20
C SER A 43 9.01 6.86 3.26
N ALA A 44 9.94 6.27 2.51
CA ALA A 44 10.83 6.98 1.60
C ALA A 44 11.18 6.11 0.37
N PRO A 45 11.32 6.70 -0.83
CA PRO A 45 11.67 5.96 -2.05
C PRO A 45 12.96 5.14 -1.93
N ALA A 46 13.95 5.64 -1.19
CA ALA A 46 15.22 4.96 -0.95
C ALA A 46 15.07 3.59 -0.24
N LEU A 47 13.95 3.34 0.43
CA LEU A 47 13.68 2.09 1.14
C LEU A 47 13.05 1.01 0.26
N ARG A 48 12.64 1.32 -0.98
CA ARG A 48 11.98 0.35 -1.87
C ARG A 48 12.85 -0.87 -2.16
N GLN A 49 14.13 -0.65 -2.47
CA GLN A 49 15.07 -1.73 -2.74
C GLN A 49 15.23 -2.63 -1.51
N SER A 50 15.40 -2.02 -0.33
CA SER A 50 15.47 -2.75 0.93
C SER A 50 14.19 -3.55 1.18
N ALA A 51 13.03 -2.97 0.87
CA ALA A 51 11.75 -3.65 1.03
C ALA A 51 11.63 -4.89 0.13
N CYS A 52 12.11 -4.84 -1.12
CA CYS A 52 12.12 -6.01 -2.01
C CYS A 52 13.08 -7.11 -1.53
N ILE A 53 14.25 -6.72 -1.00
CA ILE A 53 15.26 -7.69 -0.57
C ILE A 53 14.79 -8.50 0.64
N ILE A 54 14.05 -7.87 1.55
CA ILE A 54 13.46 -8.54 2.72
C ILE A 54 12.59 -9.72 2.34
N VAL A 55 11.77 -9.57 1.29
CA VAL A 55 10.82 -10.60 0.84
C VAL A 55 11.47 -11.64 -0.08
N ALA A 56 12.67 -11.37 -0.59
CA ALA A 56 13.37 -12.28 -1.49
C ALA A 56 13.96 -13.50 -0.76
N SER A 57 14.66 -13.29 0.36
CA SER A 57 15.07 -14.38 1.25
C SER A 57 15.53 -13.85 2.60
N GLU A 58 15.37 -14.67 3.66
CA GLU A 58 15.88 -14.38 5.01
C GLU A 58 17.39 -14.08 4.99
N LYS A 59 18.18 -14.85 4.22
CA LYS A 59 19.62 -14.64 4.06
C LYS A 59 19.93 -13.29 3.40
N SER A 60 19.15 -12.89 2.41
CA SER A 60 19.31 -11.61 1.72
C SER A 60 18.91 -10.45 2.62
N ALA A 61 17.85 -10.60 3.42
CA ALA A 61 17.43 -9.61 4.41
C ALA A 61 18.52 -9.41 5.48
N ALA A 62 19.03 -10.51 6.03
CA ALA A 62 20.10 -10.49 7.04
C ALA A 62 21.41 -9.91 6.49
N PHE A 63 21.74 -10.15 5.21
CA PHE A 63 22.91 -9.57 4.55
C PHE A 63 22.73 -8.07 4.26
N HIS A 64 21.60 -7.68 3.68
CA HIS A 64 21.33 -6.30 3.26
C HIS A 64 21.19 -5.32 4.42
N PHE A 65 20.72 -5.82 5.55
CA PHE A 65 20.68 -5.06 6.81
C PHE A 65 21.77 -5.45 7.79
N GLY A 66 22.69 -6.32 7.38
CA GLY A 66 23.72 -6.88 8.23
C GLY A 66 24.56 -5.77 8.84
N LEU A 67 24.47 -5.62 10.17
CA LEU A 67 25.56 -5.22 11.07
C LEU A 67 26.48 -4.11 10.56
N THR A 68 25.94 -3.11 9.86
CA THR A 68 26.64 -1.85 9.63
C THR A 68 26.31 -1.01 10.85
N ASN A 69 27.29 -0.93 11.76
CA ASN A 69 27.23 -0.60 13.19
C ASN A 69 26.39 0.62 13.64
N ASP A 70 25.74 1.36 12.74
CA ASP A 70 25.04 2.61 13.06
C ASP A 70 23.51 2.53 12.92
N LYS A 71 22.94 1.51 12.23
CA LYS A 71 21.48 1.42 12.05
C LYS A 71 20.89 0.19 12.71
N GLN A 72 19.89 0.40 13.56
CA GLN A 72 19.10 -0.68 14.16
C GLN A 72 17.78 -0.82 13.42
N ILE A 73 17.40 -2.07 13.15
CA ILE A 73 16.13 -2.40 12.49
C ILE A 73 15.29 -3.20 13.46
N GLN A 74 14.03 -2.81 13.59
CA GLN A 74 13.07 -3.52 14.40
C GLN A 74 11.84 -3.86 13.57
N GLY A 75 11.61 -5.16 13.40
CA GLY A 75 10.37 -5.70 12.82
C GLY A 75 9.32 -5.91 13.90
N GLN A 76 8.08 -5.60 13.59
CA GLN A 76 6.92 -5.82 14.43
C GLN A 76 5.76 -6.28 13.56
N ARG A 77 5.06 -7.33 13.98
CA ARG A 77 3.76 -7.67 13.38
C ARG A 77 2.71 -6.71 13.91
N VAL A 78 1.89 -6.16 13.03
CA VAL A 78 0.85 -5.19 13.37
C VAL A 78 -0.48 -5.70 12.82
N TYR A 79 -1.50 -5.69 13.67
CA TYR A 79 -2.86 -6.03 13.29
C TYR A 79 -3.70 -4.77 13.37
N SER A 80 -4.39 -4.43 12.29
CA SER A 80 -5.36 -3.35 12.26
C SER A 80 -6.63 -3.81 11.56
N ALA A 81 -7.78 -3.50 12.18
CA ALA A 81 -9.08 -3.76 11.57
C ALA A 81 -9.31 -2.93 10.29
N GLN A 82 -8.55 -1.85 10.08
CA GLN A 82 -8.75 -0.91 8.96
C GLN A 82 -7.91 -1.25 7.72
N VAL A 83 -6.74 -1.89 7.89
CA VAL A 83 -5.78 -2.15 6.81
C VAL A 83 -5.28 -3.60 6.79
N SER A 84 -5.98 -4.50 7.48
CA SER A 84 -5.62 -5.92 7.63
C SER A 84 -4.38 -6.15 8.50
N GLN A 85 -4.00 -7.43 8.68
CA GLN A 85 -2.73 -7.82 9.29
C GLN A 85 -1.55 -7.45 8.38
N GLY A 86 -0.45 -7.01 8.97
CA GLY A 86 0.77 -6.72 8.23
C GLY A 86 2.03 -6.77 9.09
N TYR A 87 3.16 -6.48 8.46
CA TYR A 87 4.46 -6.37 9.12
C TYR A 87 5.00 -4.97 8.96
N LEU A 88 5.25 -4.31 10.09
CA LEU A 88 5.89 -3.02 10.16
C LEU A 88 7.36 -3.20 10.52
N ILE A 89 8.24 -2.63 9.71
CA ILE A 89 9.67 -2.55 9.98
C ILE A 89 10.01 -1.09 10.23
N LEU A 90 10.60 -0.82 11.38
CA LEU A 90 11.11 0.49 11.77
C LEU A 90 12.63 0.51 11.65
N ILE A 91 13.15 1.59 11.10
CA ILE A 91 14.57 1.81 10.89
C ILE A 91 14.99 2.97 11.79
N PHE A 92 16.04 2.78 12.58
CA PHE A 92 16.61 3.77 13.47
C PHE A 92 18.06 4.05 13.10
N ASN A 93 18.50 5.31 13.25
CA ASN A 93 19.88 5.73 13.00
C ASN A 93 20.80 5.54 14.23
N GLN A 94 20.26 4.98 15.32
CA GLN A 94 20.97 4.68 16.56
C GLN A 94 20.32 3.46 17.21
N ILE A 95 21.00 2.85 18.18
CA ILE A 95 20.45 1.75 18.95
C ILE A 95 19.24 2.26 19.74
N HIS A 96 18.05 1.79 19.35
CA HIS A 96 16.79 2.09 19.99
C HIS A 96 15.86 0.88 19.91
N CYS A 97 15.33 0.49 21.07
CA CYS A 97 14.30 -0.53 21.21
C CYS A 97 13.02 0.17 21.70
N PRO A 98 12.20 0.76 20.79
CA PRO A 98 10.92 1.33 21.17
C PRO A 98 10.06 0.32 21.93
N LYS A 99 9.36 0.83 22.95
CA LYS A 99 8.33 0.06 23.64
C LYS A 99 7.17 -0.22 22.69
N ILE A 100 6.44 -1.30 22.97
CA ILE A 100 5.24 -1.69 22.22
C ILE A 100 4.28 -0.51 22.04
N ASP A 101 4.04 0.26 23.10
CA ASP A 101 3.14 1.41 23.05
C ASP A 101 3.65 2.53 22.13
N GLU A 102 4.97 2.78 22.09
CA GLU A 102 5.54 3.78 21.18
C GLU A 102 5.35 3.38 19.72
N VAL A 103 5.50 2.10 19.40
CA VAL A 103 5.25 1.59 18.04
C VAL A 103 3.78 1.65 17.68
N LYS A 104 2.87 1.38 18.63
CA LYS A 104 1.42 1.51 18.40
C LYS A 104 1.03 2.94 18.06
N HIS A 105 1.45 3.90 18.88
CA HIS A 105 1.18 5.32 18.62
C HIS A 105 1.78 5.72 17.27
N TYR A 106 3.04 5.36 17.01
CA TYR A 106 3.68 5.67 15.74
C TYR A 106 2.95 5.06 14.52
N PHE A 107 2.50 3.81 14.62
CA PHE A 107 1.74 3.18 13.55
C PHE A 107 0.43 3.92 13.29
N HIS A 108 -0.35 4.21 14.34
CA HIS A 108 -1.63 4.89 14.21
C HIS A 108 -1.50 6.34 13.72
N ASP A 109 -0.47 7.05 14.16
CA ASP A 109 -0.32 8.48 13.86
C ASP A 109 0.37 8.73 12.52
N MET A 110 1.30 7.86 12.12
CA MET A 110 2.16 8.11 10.95
C MET A 110 1.95 7.12 9.80
N VAL A 111 1.84 5.83 10.11
CA VAL A 111 1.87 4.78 9.09
C VAL A 111 0.47 4.50 8.53
N LEU A 112 -0.51 4.34 9.41
CA LEU A 112 -1.89 4.03 9.06
C LEU A 112 -2.53 5.11 8.16
N PRO A 113 -2.43 6.43 8.47
CA PRO A 113 -3.01 7.45 7.59
C PRO A 113 -2.38 7.45 6.20
N PHE A 114 -1.06 7.20 6.12
CA PHE A 114 -0.36 7.08 4.85
C PHE A 114 -0.87 5.89 4.04
N ILE A 115 -1.01 4.72 4.66
CA ILE A 115 -1.53 3.51 3.97
C ILE A 115 -2.97 3.76 3.49
N LEU A 116 -3.83 4.35 4.32
CA LEU A 116 -5.21 4.64 3.95
C LEU A 116 -5.30 5.62 2.77
N GLN A 117 -4.41 6.62 2.71
CA GLN A 117 -4.31 7.53 1.57
C GLN A 117 -3.80 6.82 0.30
N GLN A 118 -2.81 5.94 0.41
CA GLN A 118 -2.26 5.20 -0.73
C GLN A 118 -3.24 4.13 -1.25
N GLY A 119 -3.89 3.37 -0.36
CA GLY A 119 -4.88 2.36 -0.74
C GLY A 119 -6.11 2.97 -1.42
N GLN A 120 -6.57 4.15 -0.97
CA GLN A 120 -7.57 4.90 -1.70
C GLN A 120 -7.05 5.38 -3.05
N THR A 121 -5.78 5.80 -3.16
CA THR A 121 -5.21 6.25 -4.42
C THR A 121 -5.05 5.10 -5.41
N GLU A 122 -4.56 3.93 -5.01
CA GLU A 122 -4.37 2.76 -5.88
C GLU A 122 -5.69 2.11 -6.29
N GLU A 123 -6.63 1.85 -5.37
CA GLU A 123 -7.96 1.32 -5.75
C GLU A 123 -8.72 2.32 -6.63
N LEU A 124 -8.65 3.61 -6.31
CA LEU A 124 -9.25 4.64 -7.15
C LEU A 124 -8.54 4.69 -8.50
N ASN A 125 -7.21 4.54 -8.58
CA ASN A 125 -6.48 4.58 -9.84
C ASN A 125 -6.78 3.35 -10.71
N ASP A 126 -6.84 2.16 -10.14
CA ASP A 126 -7.14 0.92 -10.88
C ASP A 126 -8.60 0.85 -11.32
N ARG A 127 -9.53 1.26 -10.45
CA ARG A 127 -10.94 1.34 -10.81
C ARG A 127 -11.22 2.45 -11.81
N THR A 128 -10.53 3.60 -11.68
CA THR A 128 -10.59 4.69 -12.66
C THR A 128 -10.03 4.26 -14.00
N LYS A 129 -8.86 3.59 -14.05
CA LYS A 129 -8.31 3.03 -15.28
C LYS A 129 -9.24 2.03 -15.94
N THR A 130 -9.87 1.14 -15.15
CA THR A 130 -10.87 0.19 -15.65
C THR A 130 -12.06 0.91 -16.28
N ILE A 131 -12.60 1.92 -15.61
CA ILE A 131 -13.72 2.75 -16.12
C ILE A 131 -13.31 3.49 -17.40
N VAL A 132 -12.08 4.01 -17.47
CA VAL A 132 -11.53 4.66 -18.67
C VAL A 132 -11.35 3.65 -19.80
N LYS A 133 -10.91 2.42 -19.51
CA LYS A 133 -10.76 1.33 -20.49
C LYS A 133 -12.10 0.92 -21.08
N LEU A 134 -13.12 0.72 -20.26
CA LEU A 134 -14.48 0.45 -20.73
C LEU A 134 -15.05 1.63 -21.52
N THR A 135 -14.77 2.87 -21.10
CA THR A 135 -15.15 4.06 -21.87
C THR A 135 -14.46 4.08 -23.25
N ALA A 136 -13.18 3.72 -23.33
CA ALA A 136 -12.44 3.64 -24.59
C ALA A 136 -13.00 2.56 -25.53
N LEU A 137 -13.55 1.48 -24.97
CA LEU A 137 -14.24 0.42 -25.70
C LEU A 137 -15.66 0.81 -26.16
N GLY A 138 -16.14 2.01 -25.81
CA GLY A 138 -17.43 2.54 -26.25
C GLY A 138 -18.60 2.26 -25.30
N PHE A 139 -18.36 1.68 -24.12
CA PHE A 139 -19.42 1.47 -23.13
C PHE A 139 -19.92 2.80 -22.56
N THR A 140 -21.24 2.90 -22.40
CA THR A 140 -21.90 4.05 -21.78
C THR A 140 -21.73 4.05 -20.26
N THR A 141 -21.89 5.20 -19.61
CA THR A 141 -21.84 5.32 -18.14
C THR A 141 -22.80 4.34 -17.44
N LYS A 142 -23.99 4.09 -18.01
CA LYS A 142 -24.97 3.14 -17.46
C LYS A 142 -24.51 1.69 -17.56
N GLU A 143 -23.95 1.30 -18.70
CA GLU A 143 -23.43 -0.07 -18.90
C GLU A 143 -22.23 -0.34 -17.99
N ILE A 144 -21.32 0.63 -17.86
CA ILE A 144 -20.17 0.56 -16.94
C ILE A 144 -20.64 0.46 -15.48
N ALA A 145 -21.62 1.28 -15.10
CA ALA A 145 -22.19 1.25 -13.75
C ALA A 145 -22.75 -0.13 -13.40
N ASN A 146 -23.53 -0.71 -14.33
CA ASN A 146 -24.06 -2.06 -14.16
C ASN A 146 -22.96 -3.12 -14.11
N ALA A 147 -21.97 -3.06 -15.00
CA ALA A 147 -20.89 -4.05 -15.09
C ALA A 147 -19.97 -4.03 -13.85
N LEU A 148 -19.78 -2.87 -13.22
CA LEU A 148 -18.86 -2.70 -12.08
C LEU A 148 -19.58 -2.58 -10.73
N PHE A 149 -20.90 -2.81 -10.69
CA PHE A 149 -21.76 -2.65 -9.49
C PHE A 149 -21.62 -1.27 -8.85
N LEU A 150 -21.64 -0.21 -9.66
CA LEU A 150 -21.56 1.19 -9.25
C LEU A 150 -22.85 1.94 -9.59
N SER A 151 -23.03 3.12 -9.01
CA SER A 151 -24.02 4.08 -9.52
C SER A 151 -23.44 4.83 -10.72
N SER A 152 -24.31 5.33 -11.61
CA SER A 152 -23.87 6.21 -12.72
C SER A 152 -23.07 7.41 -12.21
N ARG A 153 -23.49 8.00 -11.08
CA ARG A 153 -22.76 9.10 -10.42
C ARG A 153 -21.37 8.69 -9.94
N GLY A 154 -21.21 7.46 -9.46
CA GLY A 154 -19.90 6.91 -9.11
C GLY A 154 -18.99 6.77 -10.33
N VAL A 155 -19.53 6.29 -11.45
CA VAL A 155 -18.77 6.23 -12.72
C VAL A 155 -18.36 7.62 -13.21
N ASP A 156 -19.29 8.59 -13.18
CA ASP A 156 -18.99 9.97 -13.58
C ASP A 156 -17.93 10.62 -12.68
N TYR A 157 -17.97 10.36 -11.37
CA TYR A 157 -16.95 10.80 -10.42
C TYR A 157 -15.54 10.29 -10.82
N HIS A 158 -15.40 9.00 -11.14
CA HIS A 158 -14.13 8.43 -11.59
C HIS A 158 -13.68 9.03 -12.93
N LEU A 159 -14.59 9.25 -13.88
CA LEU A 159 -14.26 9.90 -15.15
C LEU A 159 -13.79 11.34 -14.97
N ASP A 160 -14.37 12.08 -14.02
CA ASP A 160 -13.93 13.45 -13.72
C ASP A 160 -12.59 13.50 -13.01
N ILE A 161 -12.30 12.54 -12.12
CA ILE A 161 -10.95 12.35 -11.58
C ILE A 161 -9.98 12.07 -12.72
N ALA A 162 -10.29 11.12 -13.61
CA ALA A 162 -9.43 10.76 -14.73
C ALA A 162 -9.14 11.98 -15.63
N LYS A 163 -10.16 12.79 -15.93
CA LYS A 163 -10.01 14.03 -16.71
C LYS A 163 -9.07 15.01 -16.03
N LYS A 164 -9.25 15.26 -14.73
CA LYS A 164 -8.37 16.16 -13.97
C LYS A 164 -6.93 15.64 -13.93
N THR A 165 -6.76 14.34 -13.68
CA THR A 165 -5.44 13.70 -13.61
C THR A 165 -4.70 13.73 -14.94
N LEU A 166 -5.38 13.47 -16.05
CA LEU A 166 -4.78 13.44 -17.39
C LEU A 166 -4.79 14.80 -18.09
N GLY A 167 -5.46 15.81 -17.54
CA GLY A 167 -5.63 17.13 -18.18
C GLY A 167 -6.59 17.10 -19.38
N ALA A 168 -7.54 16.15 -19.42
CA ALA A 168 -8.49 16.03 -20.51
C ALA A 168 -9.68 16.99 -20.37
N SER A 169 -9.99 17.71 -21.44
CA SER A 169 -11.14 18.62 -21.48
C SER A 169 -12.47 17.91 -21.76
N ASN A 170 -12.44 16.71 -22.35
CA ASN A 170 -13.63 15.93 -22.72
C ASN A 170 -13.33 14.42 -22.76
N ARG A 171 -14.37 13.60 -23.01
CA ARG A 171 -14.28 12.14 -22.97
C ARG A 171 -13.37 11.54 -24.05
N SER A 172 -13.35 12.12 -25.25
CA SER A 172 -12.46 11.67 -26.33
C SER A 172 -11.00 12.02 -26.03
N ALA A 173 -10.74 13.25 -25.54
CA ALA A 173 -9.42 13.66 -25.07
C ALA A 173 -8.92 12.77 -23.92
N LEU A 174 -9.81 12.37 -23.02
CA LEU A 174 -9.50 11.46 -21.93
C LEU A 174 -9.02 10.10 -22.45
N VAL A 175 -9.76 9.50 -23.39
CA VAL A 175 -9.38 8.21 -23.99
C VAL A 175 -8.03 8.31 -24.71
N PHE A 176 -7.82 9.38 -25.50
CA PHE A 176 -6.56 9.60 -26.21
C PHE A 176 -5.36 9.72 -25.26
N LEU A 177 -5.47 10.55 -24.21
CA LEU A 177 -4.38 10.74 -23.24
C LEU A 177 -4.15 9.49 -22.38
N ALA A 178 -5.21 8.77 -22.02
CA ALA A 178 -5.10 7.49 -21.34
C ALA A 178 -4.35 6.45 -22.20
N MET A 179 -4.57 6.45 -23.52
CA MET A 179 -3.81 5.61 -24.45
C MET A 179 -2.32 5.99 -24.47
N GLN A 180 -2.00 7.28 -24.54
CA GLN A 180 -0.61 7.77 -24.53
C GLN A 180 0.14 7.42 -23.24
N GLN A 181 -0.55 7.39 -22.10
CA GLN A 181 0.03 7.02 -20.81
C GLN A 181 -0.03 5.51 -20.50
N GLY A 182 -0.47 4.68 -21.45
CA GLY A 182 -0.51 3.22 -21.28
C GLY A 182 -1.57 2.72 -20.31
N TRP A 183 -2.61 3.50 -20.01
CA TRP A 183 -3.71 3.07 -19.13
C TRP A 183 -4.64 2.05 -19.80
N LEU A 184 -4.59 1.94 -21.13
CA LEU A 184 -5.46 1.06 -21.93
C LEU A 184 -4.80 -0.28 -22.30
N ALA A 185 -3.53 -0.47 -21.94
CA ALA A 185 -2.79 -1.71 -22.20
C ALA A 185 -3.42 -2.93 -21.50
#